data_AF-A0A7S4M9M7-F1
#
_entry.id   AF-A0A7S4M9M7-F1
#
_cell.length_a   1.000
_cell.length_b   1.000
_cell.length_c   1.000
_cell.angle_alpha   90.00
_cell.angle_beta   90.00
_cell.angle_gamma   90.00
#
_symmetry.space_group_name_H-M   'P 1'
#
loop_
_entity.id
_entity.type
_entity.pdbx_description
1 polymer ?
#
loop_
_entity_poly.entity_id
_entity_poly.type
_entity_poly.pdbx_seq_one_letter_code
_entity_poly.pdbx_strand_id
1 'polypeptide(L)'
;MTTRVRSASSISTKITASLFGTRTASITPHANARLLSPHAIMAADKFQSVFEEYRKCNYAQETPSRFKKEIVKYADKNKDGDIPVEGIELLLLNIGAAGRLTRTEIESILSEIGEPKKMAISPHSMMMLL
;
A
#
# COMPACT_ATOMS: atom_id res chain seq x y z
N MET A 1 53.09 -39.90 36.25
CA MET A 1 52.12 -39.34 35.27
C MET A 1 50.77 -39.29 35.96
N THR A 2 50.03 -38.21 36.18
CA THR A 2 50.15 -36.78 35.83
C THR A 2 49.09 -36.07 36.71
N THR A 3 49.55 -35.24 37.64
CA THR A 3 49.06 -33.89 37.99
C THR A 3 47.57 -33.49 37.92
N ARG A 4 47.14 -32.79 39.00
CA ARG A 4 46.38 -31.49 39.03
C ARG A 4 44.86 -31.57 38.70
N VAL A 5 43.93 -30.68 39.10
CA VAL A 5 43.84 -29.34 39.74
C VAL A 5 42.38 -29.23 40.25
N ARG A 6 42.10 -28.75 41.48
CA ARG A 6 41.53 -27.42 41.86
C ARG A 6 40.24 -26.91 41.18
N SER A 7 39.34 -26.47 42.07
CA SER A 7 38.72 -25.14 42.15
C SER A 7 37.37 -24.86 41.47
N ALA A 8 36.56 -24.17 42.27
CA ALA A 8 35.26 -23.59 42.02
C ALA A 8 35.20 -22.59 40.85
N SER A 9 34.01 -22.45 40.29
CA SER A 9 33.41 -21.14 39.99
C SER A 9 31.93 -21.27 39.68
N SER A 10 31.10 -20.60 40.48
CA SER A 10 29.73 -20.25 40.13
C SER A 10 29.75 -19.28 38.96
N ILE A 11 29.11 -19.65 37.86
CA ILE A 11 28.91 -18.74 36.74
C ILE A 11 27.58 -18.03 36.93
N SER A 12 27.68 -16.80 37.40
CA SER A 12 26.67 -15.76 37.28
C SER A 12 26.72 -15.23 35.85
N THR A 13 25.61 -15.34 35.11
CA THR A 13 25.44 -14.59 33.87
C THR A 13 24.09 -13.90 33.87
N LYS A 14 24.15 -12.60 34.13
CA LYS A 14 23.11 -11.62 33.88
C LYS A 14 22.82 -11.62 32.38
N ILE A 15 21.60 -11.95 31.96
CA ILE A 15 21.14 -11.73 30.58
C ILE A 15 20.00 -10.72 30.63
N THR A 16 20.43 -9.47 30.44
CA THR A 16 19.86 -8.43 29.59
C THR A 16 18.34 -8.39 29.41
N ALA A 17 17.76 -7.33 29.99
CA ALA A 17 16.45 -6.80 29.63
C ALA A 17 16.35 -6.61 28.11
N SER A 18 15.47 -7.39 27.47
CA SER A 18 15.00 -7.08 26.14
C SER A 18 14.00 -5.93 26.26
N LEU A 19 14.43 -4.73 25.88
CA LEU A 19 13.51 -3.65 25.59
C LEU A 19 12.60 -4.13 24.46
N PHE A 20 11.33 -4.39 24.77
CA PHE A 20 10.28 -4.34 23.77
C PHE A 20 10.25 -2.91 23.24
N GLY A 21 11.00 -2.68 22.16
CA GLY A 21 10.85 -1.51 21.31
C GLY A 21 9.46 -1.58 20.70
N THR A 22 8.48 -0.99 21.37
CA THR A 22 7.25 -0.55 20.72
C THR A 22 7.69 0.44 19.65
N ARG A 23 7.81 -0.03 18.42
CA ARG A 23 7.77 0.82 17.24
C ARG A 23 6.40 1.47 17.22
N THR A 24 6.26 2.59 17.93
CA THR A 24 5.25 3.57 17.61
C THR A 24 5.64 4.11 16.24
N ALA A 25 5.04 3.55 15.19
CA ALA A 25 5.04 4.20 13.90
C ALA A 25 4.52 5.62 14.13
N SER A 26 5.36 6.62 13.88
CA SER A 26 4.93 8.01 13.82
C SER A 26 3.90 8.11 12.70
N ILE A 27 2.62 8.06 13.05
CA ILE A 27 1.53 8.46 12.19
C ILE A 27 1.73 9.97 12.00
N THR A 28 2.45 10.36 10.97
CA THR A 28 2.44 11.75 10.52
C THR A 28 1.01 12.07 10.13
N PRO A 29 0.33 13.01 10.81
CA PRO A 29 -1.02 13.39 10.43
C PRO A 29 -0.90 14.16 9.13
N HIS A 30 -1.18 13.49 8.02
CA HIS A 30 -1.32 14.18 6.74
C HIS A 30 -2.61 15.01 6.84
N ALA A 31 -2.43 16.33 6.96
CA ALA A 31 -3.51 17.30 6.97
C ALA A 31 -4.35 17.09 5.70
N ASN A 32 -5.62 16.71 5.88
CA ASN A 32 -6.61 16.27 4.88
C ASN A 32 -6.87 14.75 4.78
N ALA A 33 -6.71 14.00 5.87
CA ALA A 33 -7.50 12.77 6.01
C ALA A 33 -8.98 13.16 6.20
N ARG A 34 -9.68 13.43 5.09
CA ARG A 34 -11.14 13.20 5.08
C ARG A 34 -11.29 11.77 5.55
N LEU A 35 -11.94 11.57 6.70
CA LEU A 35 -12.22 10.25 7.23
C LEU A 35 -12.98 9.51 6.13
N LEU A 36 -12.30 8.57 5.47
CA LEU A 36 -12.93 7.77 4.45
C LEU A 36 -14.09 7.00 5.10
N SER A 37 -15.17 6.81 4.36
CA SER A 37 -16.23 5.93 4.81
C SER A 37 -15.66 4.51 5.00
N PRO A 38 -16.19 3.71 5.95
CA PRO A 38 -15.74 2.33 6.10
C PRO A 38 -15.81 1.53 4.79
N HIS A 39 -16.79 1.83 3.94
CA HIS A 39 -16.93 1.20 2.63
C HIS A 39 -15.80 1.58 1.67
N ALA A 40 -15.45 2.87 1.58
CA ALA A 40 -14.33 3.32 0.77
C ALA A 40 -12.98 2.82 1.28
N ILE A 41 -12.80 2.69 2.60
CA ILE A 41 -11.58 2.08 3.18
C ILE A 41 -11.43 0.64 2.69
N MET A 42 -12.49 -0.17 2.82
CA MET A 42 -12.46 -1.57 2.35
C MET A 42 -12.23 -1.67 0.84
N ALA A 43 -12.86 -0.78 0.06
CA ALA A 43 -12.66 -0.71 -1.38
C ALA A 43 -11.20 -0.32 -1.72
N ALA A 44 -10.62 0.65 -1.03
CA ALA A 44 -9.24 1.10 -1.21
C ALA A 44 -8.22 0.02 -0.81
N ASP A 45 -8.46 -0.73 0.27
CA ASP A 45 -7.62 -1.86 0.68
C ASP A 45 -7.63 -2.96 -0.40
N LYS A 46 -8.81 -3.27 -0.95
CA LYS A 46 -8.97 -4.22 -2.05
C LYS A 46 -8.26 -3.74 -3.31
N PHE A 47 -8.40 -2.45 -3.62
CA PHE A 47 -7.71 -1.79 -4.72
C PHE A 47 -6.20 -1.95 -4.60
N GLN A 48 -5.63 -1.58 -3.44
CA GLN A 48 -4.21 -1.74 -3.14
C GLN A 48 -3.75 -3.18 -3.26
N SER A 49 -4.50 -4.12 -2.69
CA SER A 49 -4.13 -5.54 -2.73
C SER A 49 -4.01 -6.07 -4.16
N VAL A 50 -4.91 -5.63 -5.08
CA VAL A 50 -4.88 -6.04 -6.49
C VAL A 50 -3.60 -5.53 -7.18
N PHE A 51 -3.28 -4.25 -7.01
CA PHE A 51 -2.10 -3.67 -7.64
C PHE A 51 -0.80 -4.18 -7.02
N GLU A 52 -0.78 -4.46 -5.73
CA GLU A 52 0.37 -5.03 -5.04
C GLU A 52 0.64 -6.49 -5.48
N GLU A 53 -0.40 -7.28 -5.68
CA GLU A 53 -0.30 -8.62 -6.27
C GLU A 53 0.26 -8.56 -7.69
N TYR A 54 -0.30 -7.69 -8.53
CA TYR A 54 0.17 -7.48 -9.89
C TYR A 54 1.64 -6.98 -9.94
N ARG A 55 2.02 -6.07 -9.04
CA ARG A 55 3.39 -5.57 -8.90
C ARG A 55 4.37 -6.70 -8.56
N LYS A 56 4.03 -7.58 -7.62
CA LYS A 56 4.88 -8.71 -7.23
C LYS A 56 5.15 -9.66 -8.39
N CYS A 57 4.16 -9.89 -9.25
CA CYS A 57 4.30 -10.80 -10.39
C CYS A 57 5.03 -10.16 -11.59
N ASN A 58 4.85 -8.87 -11.84
CA ASN A 58 5.28 -8.23 -13.10
C ASN A 58 6.42 -7.22 -12.93
N TYR A 59 6.67 -6.74 -11.71
CA TYR A 59 7.62 -5.67 -11.39
C TYR A 59 8.58 -6.05 -10.25
N ALA A 60 8.86 -7.35 -10.08
CA ALA A 60 9.66 -7.86 -8.95
C ALA A 60 11.05 -7.22 -8.82
N GLN A 61 11.64 -6.75 -9.93
CA GLN A 61 12.97 -6.13 -9.98
C GLN A 61 12.92 -4.60 -10.18
N GLU A 62 11.73 -3.99 -10.23
CA GLU A 62 11.59 -2.55 -10.52
C GLU A 62 11.30 -1.70 -9.27
N THR A 63 11.63 -0.42 -9.35
CA THR A 63 11.33 0.54 -8.28
C THR A 63 9.82 0.81 -8.19
N PRO A 64 9.23 0.90 -6.98
CA PRO A 64 7.80 1.17 -6.80
C PRO A 64 7.31 2.43 -7.51
N SER A 65 8.17 3.44 -7.67
CA SER A 65 7.84 4.69 -8.35
C SER A 65 7.61 4.53 -9.85
N ARG A 66 8.31 3.60 -10.53
CA ARG A 66 8.11 3.31 -11.96
C ARG A 66 6.78 2.61 -12.17
N PHE A 67 6.48 1.60 -11.34
CA PHE A 67 5.20 0.91 -11.33
C PHE A 67 4.02 1.88 -11.24
N LYS A 68 3.99 2.74 -10.21
CA LYS A 68 2.89 3.70 -10.00
C LYS A 68 2.69 4.63 -11.20
N LYS A 69 3.78 5.12 -11.80
CA LYS A 69 3.72 6.00 -12.98
C LYS A 69 3.12 5.30 -14.19
N GLU A 70 3.51 4.06 -14.45
CA GLU A 70 2.94 3.27 -15.55
C GLU A 70 1.45 3.02 -15.31
N ILE A 71 1.06 2.61 -14.10
CA ILE A 71 -0.35 2.37 -13.76
C ILE A 71 -1.20 3.63 -13.96
N VAL A 72 -0.75 4.77 -13.44
CA VAL A 72 -1.42 6.07 -13.60
C VAL A 72 -1.55 6.46 -15.08
N LYS A 73 -0.48 6.28 -15.86
CA LYS A 73 -0.46 6.57 -17.29
C LYS A 73 -1.44 5.68 -18.07
N TYR A 74 -1.60 4.41 -17.68
CA TYR A 74 -2.59 3.53 -18.30
C TYR A 74 -4.03 3.85 -17.88
N ALA A 75 -4.22 4.33 -16.65
CA ALA A 75 -5.53 4.71 -16.13
C ALA A 75 -6.04 6.03 -16.75
N ASP A 76 -5.14 6.96 -17.07
CA ASP A 76 -5.43 8.20 -17.80
C ASP A 76 -5.68 7.92 -19.29
N LYS A 77 -6.84 7.32 -19.56
CA LYS A 77 -7.28 6.93 -20.90
C LYS A 77 -7.41 8.12 -21.84
N ASN A 78 -7.88 9.26 -21.33
CA ASN A 78 -8.17 10.46 -22.12
C ASN A 78 -6.95 11.35 -22.32
N LYS A 79 -5.88 11.17 -21.53
CA LYS A 79 -4.68 12.01 -21.50
C LYS A 79 -5.00 13.46 -21.14
N ASP A 80 -6.03 13.66 -20.34
CA ASP A 80 -6.47 14.96 -19.82
C ASP A 80 -6.00 15.20 -18.38
N GLY A 81 -5.33 14.22 -17.77
CA GLY A 81 -4.86 14.29 -16.40
C GLY A 81 -5.96 14.03 -15.36
N ASP A 82 -7.11 13.49 -15.77
CA ASP A 82 -8.17 13.01 -14.89
C ASP A 82 -8.37 11.50 -15.11
N ILE A 83 -8.46 10.72 -14.03
CA ILE A 83 -8.68 9.28 -14.11
C ILE A 83 -10.15 8.99 -13.77
N PRO A 84 -11.02 8.76 -14.77
CA PRO A 84 -12.42 8.42 -14.53
C PRO A 84 -12.59 6.95 -14.11
N VAL A 85 -13.80 6.60 -13.66
CA VAL A 85 -14.18 5.22 -13.30
C VAL A 85 -13.83 4.24 -14.43
N GLU A 86 -14.16 4.58 -15.67
CA GLU A 86 -13.91 3.73 -16.84
C GLU A 86 -12.41 3.49 -17.09
N GLY A 87 -11.55 4.45 -16.72
CA GLY A 87 -10.11 4.31 -16.81
C GLY A 87 -9.59 3.24 -15.85
N ILE A 88 -10.16 3.19 -14.64
CA ILE A 88 -9.85 2.17 -13.62
C ILE A 88 -10.41 0.81 -14.03
N GLU A 89 -11.65 0.74 -14.52
CA GLU A 89 -12.26 -0.51 -15.00
C GLU A 89 -11.42 -1.14 -16.13
N LEU A 90 -11.00 -0.32 -17.10
CA LEU A 90 -10.15 -0.78 -18.20
C LEU A 90 -8.77 -1.24 -17.72
N LEU A 91 -8.18 -0.52 -16.76
CA LEU A 91 -6.91 -0.90 -16.14
C LEU A 91 -7.03 -2.26 -15.42
N LEU A 92 -8.06 -2.45 -14.60
CA LEU A 92 -8.33 -3.71 -13.91
C LEU A 92 -8.52 -4.86 -14.90
N LEU A 93 -9.23 -4.61 -16.01
CA LEU A 93 -9.36 -5.58 -17.10
C LEU A 93 -8.00 -5.96 -17.68
N ASN A 94 -7.17 -4.98 -18.01
CA ASN A 94 -5.87 -5.19 -18.67
C ASN A 94 -4.86 -5.95 -17.79
N ILE A 95 -4.91 -5.79 -16.47
CA ILE A 95 -4.03 -6.52 -15.54
C ILE A 95 -4.58 -7.89 -15.13
N GLY A 96 -5.72 -8.32 -15.70
CA GLY A 96 -6.36 -9.59 -15.36
C GLY A 96 -7.12 -9.59 -14.02
N ALA A 97 -7.47 -8.42 -13.51
CA ALA A 97 -8.18 -8.21 -12.24
C ALA A 97 -9.64 -7.73 -12.44
N ALA A 98 -10.23 -7.97 -13.62
CA ALA A 98 -11.64 -7.65 -13.88
C ALA A 98 -12.55 -8.29 -12.82
N GLY A 99 -13.54 -7.54 -12.34
CA GLY A 99 -14.48 -8.00 -11.32
C GLY A 99 -13.91 -8.12 -9.90
N ARG A 100 -12.61 -7.86 -9.69
CA ARG A 100 -12.04 -7.77 -8.33
C ARG A 100 -12.57 -6.55 -7.60
N LEU A 101 -12.87 -5.45 -8.29
CA LEU A 101 -13.65 -4.35 -7.75
C LEU A 101 -14.92 -4.17 -8.57
N THR A 102 -16.01 -3.89 -7.87
CA THR A 102 -17.28 -3.45 -8.44
C THR A 102 -17.22 -1.98 -8.80
N ARG A 103 -18.07 -1.56 -9.74
CA ARG A 103 -18.18 -0.14 -10.12
C ARG A 103 -18.50 0.76 -8.93
N THR A 104 -19.40 0.33 -8.04
CA THR A 104 -19.76 1.09 -6.83
C THR A 104 -18.59 1.24 -5.86
N GLU A 105 -17.74 0.20 -5.70
CA GLU A 105 -16.51 0.31 -4.90
C GLU A 105 -15.56 1.37 -5.51
N ILE A 106 -15.41 1.39 -6.84
CA ILE A 106 -14.58 2.39 -7.54
C ILE A 106 -15.15 3.80 -7.38
N GLU A 107 -16.46 3.97 -7.58
CA GLU A 107 -17.16 5.24 -7.40
C GLU A 107 -17.06 5.75 -5.96
N SER A 108 -17.13 4.86 -4.96
CA SER A 108 -16.94 5.21 -3.54
C SER A 108 -15.55 5.80 -3.31
N ILE A 109 -14.49 5.16 -3.83
CA ILE A 109 -13.11 5.67 -3.73
C ILE A 109 -13.00 7.04 -4.39
N LEU A 110 -13.52 7.19 -5.61
CA LEU A 110 -13.42 8.42 -6.39
C LEU A 110 -14.22 9.58 -5.77
N SER A 111 -15.37 9.31 -5.19
CA SER A 111 -16.21 10.32 -4.55
C SER A 111 -15.55 10.93 -3.29
N GLU A 112 -14.69 10.17 -2.62
CA GLU A 112 -14.08 10.59 -1.36
C GLU A 112 -12.67 11.19 -1.54
N ILE A 113 -11.89 10.62 -2.45
CA ILE A 113 -10.47 10.95 -2.69
C ILE A 113 -10.29 11.82 -3.94
N GLY A 114 -11.21 11.70 -4.90
CA GLY A 114 -11.20 12.44 -6.15
C GLY A 114 -11.76 13.87 -6.02
N GLU A 115 -11.96 14.50 -7.17
CA GLU A 115 -12.53 15.84 -7.21
C GLU A 115 -14.06 15.77 -7.01
N PRO A 116 -14.67 16.48 -6.05
CA PRO A 116 -16.11 16.34 -5.79
C PRO A 116 -17.00 16.78 -6.97
N LYS A 117 -16.45 17.53 -7.94
CA LYS A 117 -17.17 18.02 -9.12
C LYS A 117 -17.04 17.10 -10.33
N LYS A 118 -16.15 16.10 -10.29
CA LYS A 118 -15.87 15.17 -11.38
C LYS A 118 -15.79 13.78 -10.80
N MET A 119 -16.46 12.78 -11.38
CA MET A 119 -16.30 11.39 -10.93
C MET A 119 -14.95 10.83 -11.42
N ALA A 120 -13.85 11.44 -10.96
CA ALA A 120 -12.49 11.20 -11.40
C ALA A 120 -11.49 11.56 -10.29
N ILE A 121 -10.31 10.95 -10.36
CA ILE A 121 -9.21 11.17 -9.43
C ILE A 121 -7.99 11.71 -10.17
N SER A 122 -7.28 12.67 -9.56
CA SER A 122 -6.03 13.19 -10.13
C SER A 122 -4.92 12.12 -10.10
N PRO A 123 -3.97 12.16 -11.05
CA PRO A 123 -2.77 11.33 -11.05
C PRO A 123 -2.03 11.33 -9.71
N HIS A 124 -1.94 12.49 -9.06
CA HIS A 124 -1.26 12.61 -7.77
C HIS A 124 -1.98 11.82 -6.68
N SER A 125 -3.30 11.98 -6.56
CA SER A 125 -4.12 11.24 -5.60
C SER A 125 -4.09 9.73 -5.87
N MET A 126 -4.09 9.33 -7.14
CA MET A 126 -3.94 7.92 -7.54
C MET A 126 -2.58 7.34 -7.13
N MET A 127 -1.48 8.10 -7.25
CA MET A 127 -0.15 7.64 -6.78
C MET A 127 -0.06 7.47 -5.26
N MET A 128 -0.90 8.18 -4.51
CA MET A 128 -1.00 8.03 -3.05
C MET A 128 -1.83 6.80 -2.65
N LEU A 129 -2.73 6.35 -3.54
CA LEU A 129 -3.55 5.15 -3.34
C LEU A 129 -2.82 3.85 -3.66
N LEU A 130 -1.95 3.85 -4.68
CA LEU A 130 -1.08 2.72 -5.06
C LEU A 130 0.15 2.61 -4.15
#